data_AF-A0A6J4SHY5-F1
#
_entry.id   AF-A0A6J4SHY5-F1
#
_cell.length_a   1.000
_cell.length_b   1.000
_cell.length_c   1.000
_cell.angle_alpha   90.00
_cell.angle_beta   90.00
_cell.angle_gamma   90.00
#
_symmetry.space_group_name_H-M   'P 1'
#
loop_
_entity.id
_entity.type
_entity.pdbx_description
1 polymer ?
#
loop_
_entity_poly.entity_id
_entity_poly.type
_entity_poly.pdbx_seq_one_letter_code
_entity_poly.pdbx_strand_id
1 'polypeptide(L)'
;MLVEAMYRREHLGDRTPLKPLLRVLTEYIPTELPPGLSLLSAFPYETGTEYVRTLHERTGWDGVNGAHRRPPASSGAIYGDDPGEGPPPPLPRADDLGDGWRRLAEVDLGGIMTRALVAHDPDAGDMADGVRSAASIVFQRGPGDCRLPCADRTAAVMAWRTATEGDARELVHGLRRLEAASSARVVVDGTDVRMAIAPQAALARRLATASR
;
A
#
# COMPACT_ATOMS: atom_id res chain seq x y z
N MET A 1 11.87 -7.22 14.91
CA MET A 1 13.18 -7.59 15.49
C MET A 1 13.71 -6.59 16.52
N LEU A 2 13.82 -5.26 16.26
CA LEU A 2 14.29 -4.31 17.29
C LEU A 2 13.33 -4.19 18.48
N VAL A 3 12.02 -4.02 18.23
CA VAL A 3 10.98 -3.96 19.26
C VAL A 3 10.93 -5.25 20.08
N GLU A 4 11.03 -6.40 19.43
CA GLU A 4 11.11 -7.72 20.08
C GLU A 4 12.37 -7.84 20.95
N ALA A 5 13.52 -7.36 20.47
CA ALA A 5 14.77 -7.36 21.24
C ALA A 5 14.71 -6.40 22.44
N MET A 6 14.04 -5.25 22.31
CA MET A 6 13.79 -4.33 23.43
C MET A 6 12.84 -4.95 24.46
N TYR A 7 11.74 -5.56 24.02
CA TYR A 7 10.80 -6.27 24.89
C TYR A 7 11.47 -7.43 25.64
N ARG A 8 12.26 -8.24 24.93
CA ARG A 8 13.03 -9.34 25.53
C ARG A 8 14.02 -8.84 26.57
N ARG A 9 14.66 -7.69 26.33
CA ARG A 9 15.60 -7.09 27.29
C ARG A 9 14.90 -6.60 28.55
N GLU A 10 13.77 -5.93 28.41
CA GLU A 10 13.04 -5.33 29.53
C GLU A 10 12.28 -6.38 30.35
N HIS A 11 11.59 -7.32 29.70
CA HIS A 11 10.66 -8.24 30.36
C HIS A 11 11.17 -9.68 30.46
N LEU A 12 12.14 -10.07 29.63
CA LEU A 12 12.67 -11.45 29.59
C LEU A 12 14.14 -11.52 30.01
N GLY A 13 14.71 -10.40 30.50
CA GLY A 13 16.08 -10.33 31.01
C GLY A 13 17.16 -10.56 29.95
N ASP A 14 16.83 -10.46 28.67
CA ASP A 14 17.76 -10.74 27.57
C ASP A 14 18.86 -9.67 27.47
N ARG A 15 20.11 -10.10 27.48
CA ARG A 15 21.29 -9.22 27.41
C ARG A 15 22.00 -9.25 26.06
N THR A 16 21.41 -9.91 25.07
CA THR A 16 21.99 -10.01 23.72
C THR A 16 22.29 -8.62 23.16
N PRO A 17 23.52 -8.34 22.69
CA PRO A 17 23.85 -7.05 22.07
C PRO A 17 22.95 -6.81 20.85
N LEU A 18 22.44 -5.59 20.67
CA LEU A 18 21.58 -5.25 19.53
C LEU A 18 22.35 -5.11 18.20
N LYS A 19 23.66 -4.85 18.29
CA LYS A 19 24.55 -4.57 17.15
C LYS A 19 24.63 -5.72 16.12
N PRO A 20 24.80 -6.99 16.53
CA PRO A 20 24.77 -8.14 15.61
C PRO A 20 23.40 -8.33 14.93
N LEU A 21 22.29 -8.06 15.65
CA LEU A 21 20.94 -8.17 15.10
C LEU A 21 20.69 -7.13 14.00
N LEU A 22 21.14 -5.90 14.24
CA LEU A 22 21.12 -4.80 13.26
C LEU A 22 21.97 -5.11 12.02
N ARG A 23 23.12 -5.79 12.20
CA ARG A 23 24.00 -6.19 11.09
C ARG A 23 23.38 -7.27 10.19
N VAL A 24 22.69 -8.25 10.77
CA VAL A 24 21.96 -9.27 10.00
C VAL A 24 20.82 -8.64 9.19
N LEU A 25 20.14 -7.63 9.75
CA LEU A 25 19.09 -6.89 9.05
C LEU A 25 19.62 -6.10 7.85
N THR A 26 20.83 -5.54 7.93
CA THR A 26 21.41 -4.74 6.84
C THR A 26 22.15 -5.57 5.79
N GLU A 27 22.70 -6.74 6.13
CA GLU A 27 23.35 -7.64 5.15
C GLU A 27 22.37 -8.45 4.28
N TYR A 28 21.10 -8.61 4.70
CA TYR A 28 20.10 -9.44 3.99
C TYR A 28 19.07 -8.66 3.14
N ILE A 29 19.05 -7.33 3.23
CA ILE A 29 18.22 -6.51 2.31
C ILE A 29 19.02 -6.36 1.02
N PRO A 30 18.50 -6.85 -0.14
CA PRO A 30 19.17 -6.66 -1.42
C PRO A 30 19.51 -5.19 -1.60
N THR A 31 20.77 -4.88 -1.93
CA THR A 31 21.30 -3.51 -1.97
C THR A 31 20.63 -2.60 -3.01
N GLU A 32 19.74 -3.11 -3.86
CA GLU A 32 18.98 -2.31 -4.81
C GLU A 32 17.53 -2.82 -4.98
N LEU A 33 16.74 -2.74 -3.91
CA LEU A 33 15.29 -2.81 -4.07
C LEU A 33 14.78 -1.52 -4.75
N PRO A 34 13.81 -1.61 -5.69
CA PRO A 34 13.10 -0.43 -6.20
C PRO A 34 12.55 0.42 -5.04
N PRO A 35 12.48 1.76 -5.16
CA PRO A 35 12.13 2.65 -4.04
C PRO A 35 10.88 2.24 -3.26
N GLY A 36 9.81 1.83 -3.95
CA GLY A 36 8.59 1.36 -3.30
C GLY A 36 8.77 0.07 -2.49
N LEU A 37 9.56 -0.89 -2.99
CA LEU A 37 9.85 -2.13 -2.26
C LEU A 37 10.80 -1.89 -1.08
N SER A 38 11.76 -0.96 -1.23
CA SER A 38 12.59 -0.49 -0.12
C SER A 38 11.74 0.11 0.99
N LEU A 39 10.82 1.01 0.63
CA LEU A 39 9.90 1.66 1.56
C LEU A 39 8.99 0.66 2.28
N LEU A 40 8.39 -0.29 1.56
CA LEU A 40 7.54 -1.33 2.14
C LEU A 40 8.33 -2.26 3.09
N SER A 41 9.58 -2.55 2.75
CA SER A 41 10.44 -3.40 3.59
C SER A 41 10.88 -2.69 4.87
N ALA A 42 11.12 -1.37 4.79
CA ALA A 42 11.55 -0.55 5.92
C ALA A 42 10.39 -0.14 6.85
N PHE A 43 9.18 0.00 6.32
CA PHE A 43 8.01 0.54 7.03
C PHE A 43 7.75 -0.05 8.43
N PRO A 44 7.73 -1.39 8.63
CA PRO A 44 7.46 -1.96 9.95
C PRO A 44 8.53 -1.61 10.99
N TYR A 45 9.75 -1.25 10.54
CA TYR A 45 10.89 -0.99 11.40
C TYR A 45 11.09 0.49 11.68
N GLU A 46 10.84 1.36 10.71
CA GLU A 46 10.99 2.80 10.90
C GLU A 46 9.71 3.39 11.50
N THR A 47 8.63 3.43 10.73
CA THR A 47 7.35 3.97 11.19
C THR A 47 6.76 3.16 12.33
N GLY A 48 6.88 1.82 12.28
CA GLY A 48 6.40 0.97 13.36
C GLY A 48 7.10 1.22 14.69
N THR A 49 8.42 1.47 14.68
CA THR A 49 9.17 1.81 15.90
C THR A 49 8.76 3.17 16.42
N GLU A 50 8.60 4.15 15.54
CA GLU A 50 8.18 5.51 15.92
C GLU A 50 6.77 5.55 16.51
N TYR A 51 5.85 4.78 15.95
CA TYR A 51 4.49 4.60 16.48
C TYR A 51 4.51 4.00 17.89
N VAL A 52 5.26 2.91 18.11
CA VAL A 52 5.40 2.28 19.43
C VAL A 52 6.06 3.23 20.42
N ARG A 53 7.11 3.96 20.00
CA ARG A 53 7.78 4.97 20.82
C ARG A 53 6.79 6.04 21.27
N THR A 54 6.02 6.59 20.33
CA THR A 54 5.01 7.63 20.60
C THR A 54 3.93 7.14 21.56
N LEU A 55 3.39 5.92 21.37
CA LEU A 55 2.42 5.33 22.30
C LEU A 55 3.01 5.17 23.71
N HIS A 56 4.24 4.67 23.79
CA HIS A 56 4.93 4.47 25.05
C HIS A 56 5.19 5.79 25.77
N GLU A 57 5.64 6.83 25.07
CA GLU A 57 5.86 8.15 25.64
C GLU A 57 4.56 8.79 26.17
N ARG A 58 3.43 8.54 25.51
CA ARG A 58 2.13 9.12 25.92
C ARG A 58 1.44 8.35 27.03
N THR A 59 1.54 7.03 27.03
CA THR A 59 0.66 6.15 27.84
C THR A 59 1.38 4.93 28.42
N GLY A 60 2.70 4.87 28.31
CA GLY A 60 3.51 3.74 28.75
C GLY A 60 3.18 2.44 28.01
N TRP A 61 3.57 1.33 28.61
CA TRP A 61 3.31 -0.02 28.07
C TRP A 61 1.82 -0.36 27.98
N ASP A 62 0.95 0.26 28.77
CA ASP A 62 -0.49 0.04 28.69
C ASP A 62 -1.07 0.49 27.34
N GLY A 63 -0.58 1.61 26.80
CA GLY A 63 -0.96 2.07 25.47
C GLY A 63 -0.47 1.16 24.35
N VAL A 64 0.79 0.71 24.44
CA VAL A 64 1.36 -0.25 23.48
C VAL A 64 0.58 -1.57 23.49
N ASN A 65 0.31 -2.11 24.68
CA ASN A 65 -0.49 -3.32 24.84
C ASN A 65 -1.94 -3.13 24.38
N GLY A 66 -2.50 -1.94 24.59
CA GLY A 66 -3.81 -1.54 24.07
C GLY A 66 -3.86 -1.61 22.54
N ALA A 67 -2.89 -1.00 21.87
CA ALA A 67 -2.75 -1.05 20.41
C ALA A 67 -2.50 -2.48 19.92
N HIS A 68 -1.78 -3.34 20.65
CA HIS A 68 -1.64 -4.74 20.27
C HIS A 68 -2.98 -5.51 20.38
N ARG A 69 -3.78 -5.23 21.41
CA ARG A 69 -5.10 -5.87 21.57
C ARG A 69 -6.14 -5.37 20.56
N ARG A 70 -6.01 -4.12 20.14
CA ARG A 70 -6.84 -3.48 19.12
C ARG A 70 -5.92 -2.83 18.08
N PRO A 71 -5.36 -3.62 17.15
CA PRO A 71 -4.43 -3.12 16.16
C PRO A 71 -5.06 -2.00 15.32
N PRO A 72 -4.25 -1.05 14.83
CA PRO A 72 -4.71 -0.06 13.86
C PRO A 72 -5.43 -0.74 12.69
N ALA A 73 -6.55 -0.17 12.27
CA ALA A 73 -7.34 -0.70 11.15
C ALA A 73 -6.61 -0.54 9.81
N SER A 74 -5.75 0.47 9.70
CA SER A 74 -4.99 0.80 8.50
C SER A 74 -3.55 1.21 8.84
N SER A 75 -2.67 1.21 7.84
CA SER A 75 -1.34 1.79 7.98
C SER A 75 -1.40 3.32 8.20
N GLY A 76 -2.47 3.99 7.76
CA GLY A 76 -2.66 5.44 7.94
C GLY A 76 -2.76 5.80 9.42
N ALA A 77 -3.47 4.98 10.21
CA ALA A 77 -3.54 5.13 11.66
C ALA A 77 -2.18 4.98 12.38
N ILE A 78 -1.16 4.40 11.74
CA ILE A 78 0.21 4.33 12.26
C ILE A 78 0.96 5.64 11.99
N TYR A 79 0.67 6.32 10.87
CA TYR A 79 1.26 7.61 10.51
C TYR A 79 0.69 8.80 11.28
N GLY A 80 -0.51 8.66 11.87
CA GLY A 80 -1.16 9.74 12.63
C GLY A 80 -2.04 10.65 11.77
N ASP A 81 -2.06 10.44 10.46
CA ASP A 81 -2.80 11.22 9.47
C ASP A 81 -3.97 10.43 8.87
N ASP A 82 -4.68 9.66 9.70
CA ASP A 82 -5.88 8.92 9.25
C ASP A 82 -7.08 9.87 9.14
N PRO A 83 -7.45 10.31 7.93
CA PRO A 83 -8.45 11.33 7.79
C PRO A 83 -9.80 10.67 7.55
N GLY A 84 -10.36 10.07 8.60
CA GLY A 84 -11.75 9.63 8.66
C GLY A 84 -12.24 8.88 7.41
N GLU A 85 -12.04 7.56 7.42
CA GLU A 85 -12.36 6.63 6.33
C GLU A 85 -13.81 6.77 5.80
N GLY A 86 -13.95 7.38 4.62
CA GLY A 86 -15.07 7.09 3.72
C GLY A 86 -14.75 5.82 2.93
N PRO A 87 -15.77 5.05 2.45
CA PRO A 87 -15.50 3.86 1.65
C PRO A 87 -14.63 4.20 0.44
N PRO A 88 -13.75 3.30 -0.03
CA PRO A 88 -13.03 3.51 -1.28
C PRO A 88 -14.03 3.65 -2.45
N PRO A 89 -13.60 4.24 -3.59
CA PRO A 89 -14.44 4.24 -4.78
C PRO A 89 -14.80 2.80 -5.18
N PRO A 90 -15.98 2.57 -5.77
CA PRO A 90 -16.39 1.24 -6.16
C PRO A 90 -15.41 0.62 -7.17
N LEU A 91 -15.15 -0.67 -6.99
CA LEU A 91 -14.30 -1.48 -7.86
C LEU A 91 -15.15 -2.26 -8.87
N PRO A 92 -14.63 -2.53 -10.07
CA PRO A 92 -15.36 -3.28 -11.09
C PRO A 92 -15.62 -4.72 -10.65
N ARG A 93 -16.60 -5.37 -11.27
CA ARG A 93 -16.93 -6.79 -11.06
C ARG A 93 -16.28 -7.65 -12.15
N ALA A 94 -16.11 -8.94 -11.87
CA ALA A 94 -15.55 -9.87 -12.86
C ALA A 94 -16.34 -9.86 -14.19
N ASP A 95 -17.67 -9.72 -14.10
CA ASP A 95 -18.57 -9.64 -15.26
C ASP A 95 -18.26 -8.46 -16.19
N ASP A 96 -17.65 -7.37 -15.69
CA ASP A 96 -17.26 -6.21 -16.50
C ASP A 96 -16.06 -6.49 -17.41
N LEU A 97 -15.36 -7.61 -17.19
CA LEU A 97 -14.20 -8.05 -17.97
C LEU A 97 -14.58 -9.01 -19.10
N GLY A 98 -15.78 -9.61 -19.05
CA GLY A 98 -16.26 -10.63 -19.97
C GLY A 98 -15.92 -12.05 -19.54
N ASP A 99 -16.20 -13.02 -20.40
CA ASP A 99 -16.11 -14.45 -20.06
C ASP A 99 -14.69 -14.90 -19.68
N GLY A 100 -14.63 -15.78 -18.69
CA GLY A 100 -13.39 -16.44 -18.24
C GLY A 100 -12.56 -15.63 -17.24
N TRP A 101 -12.97 -14.41 -16.89
CA TRP A 101 -12.37 -13.64 -15.81
C TRP A 101 -13.00 -14.00 -14.46
N ARG A 102 -12.17 -14.08 -13.42
CA ARG A 102 -12.61 -14.26 -12.03
C ARG A 102 -11.82 -13.35 -11.11
N ARG A 103 -12.46 -12.91 -10.02
CA ARG A 103 -11.77 -12.21 -8.94
C ARG A 103 -10.75 -13.16 -8.30
N LEU A 104 -9.52 -12.70 -8.18
CA LEU A 104 -8.43 -13.42 -7.51
C LEU A 104 -8.23 -12.90 -6.09
N ALA A 105 -8.15 -11.58 -5.94
CA ALA A 105 -7.92 -10.93 -4.65
C ALA A 105 -8.52 -9.53 -4.66
N GLU A 106 -8.84 -9.04 -3.47
CA GLU A 106 -9.23 -7.65 -3.21
C GLU A 106 -8.50 -7.23 -1.93
N VAL A 107 -7.88 -6.05 -1.96
CA VAL A 107 -6.96 -5.60 -0.92
C VAL A 107 -7.18 -4.11 -0.69
N ASP A 108 -7.32 -3.74 0.58
CA ASP A 108 -7.19 -2.35 1.02
C ASP A 108 -5.73 -1.93 0.85
N LEU A 109 -5.48 -0.90 0.05
CA LEU A 109 -4.12 -0.44 -0.23
C LEU A 109 -3.56 0.36 0.96
N GLY A 110 -4.42 1.07 1.71
CA GLY A 110 -4.00 2.03 2.72
C GLY A 110 -3.03 3.11 2.20
N GLY A 111 -2.57 3.96 3.12
CA GLY A 111 -1.61 5.03 2.80
C GLY A 111 -0.23 4.51 2.38
N ILE A 112 0.25 3.40 3.00
CA ILE A 112 1.62 2.90 2.75
C ILE A 112 1.81 2.38 1.33
N MET A 113 0.84 1.62 0.79
CA MET A 113 0.95 1.12 -0.58
C MET A 113 0.86 2.25 -1.59
N THR A 114 0.04 3.26 -1.30
CA THR A 114 -0.03 4.47 -2.13
C THR A 114 1.34 5.15 -2.18
N ARG A 115 1.95 5.43 -1.03
CA ARG A 115 3.29 6.01 -0.92
C ARG A 115 4.33 5.17 -1.67
N ALA A 116 4.25 3.84 -1.57
CA ALA A 116 5.14 2.92 -2.27
C ALA A 116 4.99 2.99 -3.80
N LEU A 117 3.77 3.12 -4.32
CA LEU A 117 3.50 3.22 -5.76
C LEU A 117 4.09 4.50 -6.37
N VAL A 118 4.05 5.60 -5.63
CA VAL A 118 4.59 6.90 -6.06
C VAL A 118 5.98 7.20 -5.50
N ALA A 119 6.64 6.25 -4.84
CA ALA A 119 7.94 6.45 -4.15
C ALA A 119 9.11 6.88 -5.06
N HIS A 120 8.90 6.90 -6.37
CA HIS A 120 9.85 7.41 -7.35
C HIS A 120 9.76 8.94 -7.51
N ASP A 121 8.72 9.57 -6.96
CA ASP A 121 8.47 11.00 -6.97
C ASP A 121 8.92 11.62 -5.64
N PRO A 122 9.64 12.76 -5.64
CA PRO A 122 10.07 13.42 -4.40
C PRO A 122 8.90 13.83 -3.50
N ASP A 123 7.72 14.08 -4.09
CA ASP A 123 6.53 14.55 -3.36
C ASP A 123 5.60 13.38 -2.97
N ALA A 124 6.11 12.14 -2.98
CA ALA A 124 5.37 10.91 -2.67
C ALA A 124 4.66 10.93 -1.31
N GLY A 125 5.20 11.68 -0.34
CA GLY A 125 4.57 11.86 0.97
C GLY A 125 3.27 12.64 0.86
N ASP A 126 3.36 13.86 0.37
CA ASP A 126 2.23 14.77 0.20
C ASP A 126 1.11 14.12 -0.65
N MET A 127 1.48 13.43 -1.73
CA MET A 127 0.52 12.67 -2.56
C MET A 127 -0.23 11.58 -1.78
N ALA A 128 0.44 10.88 -0.86
CA ALA A 128 -0.16 9.82 -0.07
C ALA A 128 -1.00 10.37 1.09
N ASP A 129 -0.59 11.50 1.66
CA ASP A 129 -1.27 12.15 2.80
C ASP A 129 -2.62 12.77 2.35
N GLY A 130 -2.74 13.12 1.07
CA GLY A 130 -4.00 13.54 0.44
C GLY A 130 -5.03 12.41 0.21
N VAL A 131 -4.67 11.14 0.41
CA VAL A 131 -5.59 9.99 0.21
C VAL A 131 -6.43 9.72 1.45
N ARG A 132 -7.75 9.61 1.26
CA ARG A 132 -8.73 9.25 2.31
C ARG A 132 -9.02 7.75 2.38
N SER A 133 -9.08 7.09 1.23
CA SER A 133 -9.27 5.63 1.16
C SER A 133 -8.79 5.08 -0.18
N ALA A 134 -8.35 3.83 -0.17
CA ALA A 134 -7.81 3.19 -1.36
C ALA A 134 -8.04 1.68 -1.35
N ALA A 135 -8.46 1.13 -2.47
CA ALA A 135 -8.64 -0.31 -2.61
C ALA A 135 -8.15 -0.80 -3.97
N SER A 136 -7.82 -2.08 -4.02
CA SER A 136 -7.42 -2.76 -5.24
C SER A 136 -8.15 -4.07 -5.41
N ILE A 137 -8.41 -4.44 -6.66
CA ILE A 137 -8.92 -5.74 -7.05
C ILE A 137 -8.05 -6.31 -8.16
N VAL A 138 -7.77 -7.60 -8.07
CA VAL A 138 -7.02 -8.36 -9.07
C VAL A 138 -7.91 -9.43 -9.65
N PHE A 139 -7.91 -9.54 -10.97
CA PHE A 139 -8.60 -10.56 -11.73
C PHE A 139 -7.62 -11.47 -12.44
N GLN A 140 -8.03 -12.72 -12.63
CA GLN A 140 -7.31 -13.67 -13.46
C GLN A 140 -8.26 -14.25 -14.52
N ARG A 141 -7.74 -14.45 -15.73
CA ARG A 141 -8.42 -15.13 -16.82
C ARG A 141 -7.92 -16.58 -16.94
N GLY A 142 -8.85 -17.53 -17.01
CA GLY A 142 -8.53 -18.95 -17.19
C GLY A 142 -8.10 -19.67 -15.89
N PRO A 143 -7.58 -20.91 -16.01
CA PRO A 143 -7.23 -21.73 -14.85
C PRO A 143 -6.08 -21.13 -14.02
N GLY A 144 -6.07 -21.44 -12.72
CA GLY A 144 -5.20 -20.85 -11.70
C GLY A 144 -3.76 -21.38 -11.65
N ASP A 145 -3.27 -22.01 -12.73
CA ASP A 145 -1.99 -22.70 -12.80
C ASP A 145 -0.85 -21.87 -13.42
N CYS A 146 -1.11 -20.61 -13.75
CA CYS A 146 -0.08 -19.76 -14.31
C CYS A 146 1.00 -19.41 -13.26
N ARG A 147 2.27 -19.56 -13.65
CA ARG A 147 3.43 -19.18 -12.86
C ARG A 147 3.69 -17.68 -13.04
N LEU A 148 3.68 -16.92 -11.94
CA LEU A 148 3.82 -15.46 -11.96
C LEU A 148 5.14 -15.00 -12.63
N PRO A 149 5.13 -13.86 -13.34
CA PRO A 149 4.00 -12.94 -13.55
C PRO A 149 3.09 -13.35 -14.73
N CYS A 150 1.79 -13.50 -14.48
CA CYS A 150 0.76 -13.89 -15.45
C CYS A 150 0.20 -12.69 -16.21
N ALA A 151 1.08 -11.81 -16.68
CA ALA A 151 0.69 -10.48 -17.17
C ALA A 151 -0.31 -10.51 -18.34
N ASP A 152 -0.35 -11.60 -19.12
CA ASP A 152 -1.28 -11.83 -20.24
C ASP A 152 -2.69 -12.30 -19.79
N ARG A 153 -2.82 -12.71 -18.53
CA ARG A 153 -4.03 -13.27 -17.92
C ARG A 153 -4.45 -12.55 -16.65
N THR A 154 -3.76 -11.50 -16.25
CA THR A 154 -4.05 -10.76 -15.02
C THR A 154 -4.43 -9.33 -15.36
N ALA A 155 -5.48 -8.83 -14.69
CA ALA A 155 -5.83 -7.42 -14.70
C ALA A 155 -5.95 -6.95 -13.25
N ALA A 156 -5.55 -5.72 -12.98
CA ALA A 156 -5.67 -5.11 -11.66
C ALA A 156 -6.32 -3.73 -11.80
N VAL A 157 -7.15 -3.37 -10.84
CA VAL A 157 -7.70 -2.03 -10.71
C VAL A 157 -7.42 -1.56 -9.30
N MET A 158 -6.82 -0.38 -9.20
CA MET A 158 -6.61 0.35 -7.96
C MET A 158 -7.45 1.63 -8.03
N ALA A 159 -8.16 1.94 -6.96
CA ALA A 159 -9.00 3.12 -6.86
C ALA A 159 -8.72 3.84 -5.53
N TRP A 160 -8.61 5.16 -5.61
CA TRP A 160 -8.35 6.06 -4.49
C TRP A 160 -9.43 7.11 -4.43
N ARG A 161 -9.81 7.48 -3.20
CA ARG A 161 -10.54 8.70 -2.91
C ARG A 161 -9.59 9.65 -2.22
N THR A 162 -9.44 10.87 -2.74
CA THR A 162 -8.61 11.91 -2.15
C THR A 162 -9.44 12.93 -1.37
N ALA A 163 -8.77 13.78 -0.59
CA ALA A 163 -9.42 14.81 0.19
C ALA A 163 -9.98 15.94 -0.68
N THR A 164 -9.21 16.32 -1.71
CA THR A 164 -9.55 17.38 -2.65
C THR A 164 -9.21 16.98 -4.08
N GLU A 165 -9.76 17.72 -5.06
CA GLU A 165 -9.36 17.59 -6.47
C GLU A 165 -7.90 18.02 -6.71
N GLY A 166 -7.33 18.84 -5.81
CA GLY A 166 -5.90 19.17 -5.81
C GLY A 166 -5.07 17.90 -5.62
N ASP A 167 -5.33 17.21 -4.52
CA ASP A 167 -4.65 15.95 -4.16
C ASP A 167 -4.84 14.87 -5.24
N ALA A 168 -6.03 14.80 -5.86
CA ALA A 168 -6.29 13.88 -6.96
C ALA A 168 -5.34 14.14 -8.15
N ARG A 169 -5.11 15.42 -8.48
CA ARG A 169 -4.20 15.80 -9.58
C ARG A 169 -2.74 15.49 -9.25
N GLU A 170 -2.33 15.71 -8.01
CA GLU A 170 -0.98 15.37 -7.53
C GLU A 170 -0.75 13.86 -7.59
N LEU A 171 -1.69 13.06 -7.08
CA LEU A 171 -1.61 11.60 -7.16
C LEU A 171 -1.56 11.10 -8.61
N VAL A 172 -2.39 11.66 -9.51
CA VAL A 172 -2.36 11.33 -10.95
C VAL A 172 -1.01 11.66 -11.58
N HIS A 173 -0.36 12.75 -11.16
CA HIS A 173 0.97 13.10 -11.66
C HIS A 173 1.99 12.00 -11.33
N GLY A 174 2.03 11.52 -10.08
CA GLY A 174 2.89 10.40 -9.68
C GLY A 174 2.54 9.09 -10.42
N LEU A 175 1.26 8.75 -10.52
CA LEU A 175 0.82 7.51 -11.15
C LEU A 175 1.04 7.47 -12.68
N ARG A 176 1.07 8.62 -13.36
CA ARG A 176 1.28 8.66 -14.83
C ARG A 176 2.66 8.15 -15.27
N ARG A 177 3.67 8.18 -14.40
CA ARG A 177 4.97 7.55 -14.71
C ARG A 177 4.86 6.02 -14.77
N LEU A 178 3.97 5.42 -13.98
CA LEU A 178 3.65 3.98 -14.06
C LEU A 178 2.87 3.66 -15.34
N GLU A 179 1.97 4.56 -15.77
CA GLU A 179 1.27 4.45 -17.06
C GLU A 179 2.23 4.48 -18.26
N ALA A 180 3.21 5.38 -18.27
CA ALA A 180 4.20 5.43 -19.35
C ALA A 180 5.07 4.17 -19.45
N ALA A 181 5.26 3.46 -18.33
CA ALA A 181 6.11 2.27 -18.25
C ALA A 181 5.36 0.94 -18.48
N SER A 182 4.03 0.96 -18.65
CA SER A 182 3.22 -0.27 -18.66
C SER A 182 1.95 -0.16 -19.51
N SER A 183 1.14 -1.22 -19.56
CA SER A 183 -0.23 -1.17 -20.13
C SER A 183 -1.26 -0.62 -19.13
N ALA A 184 -0.83 0.25 -18.21
CA ALA A 184 -1.73 0.88 -17.27
C ALA A 184 -2.52 2.01 -17.91
N ARG A 185 -3.61 2.42 -17.24
CA ARG A 185 -4.37 3.61 -17.56
C ARG A 185 -4.81 4.28 -16.27
N VAL A 186 -4.53 5.58 -16.15
CA VAL A 186 -5.01 6.40 -15.04
C VAL A 186 -6.16 7.30 -15.50
N VAL A 187 -7.23 7.35 -14.71
CA VAL A 187 -8.40 8.22 -14.89
C VAL A 187 -8.69 8.93 -13.57
N VAL A 188 -9.19 10.16 -13.65
CA VAL A 188 -9.62 10.97 -12.51
C VAL A 188 -11.02 11.50 -12.77
N ASP A 189 -11.87 11.47 -11.75
CA ASP A 189 -13.23 12.01 -11.74
C ASP A 189 -13.48 12.68 -10.38
N GLY A 190 -13.41 14.02 -10.35
CA GLY A 190 -13.43 14.78 -9.09
C GLY A 190 -12.29 14.37 -8.15
N THR A 191 -12.65 13.84 -6.98
CA THR A 191 -11.71 13.36 -5.95
C THR A 191 -11.39 11.86 -6.08
N ASP A 192 -11.99 11.16 -7.05
CA ASP A 192 -11.75 9.73 -7.25
C ASP A 192 -10.71 9.52 -8.36
N VAL A 193 -9.65 8.79 -8.05
CA VAL A 193 -8.59 8.40 -8.98
C VAL A 193 -8.65 6.89 -9.19
N ARG A 194 -8.57 6.43 -10.43
CA ARG A 194 -8.52 5.00 -10.76
C ARG A 194 -7.35 4.70 -11.69
N MET A 195 -6.59 3.68 -11.36
CA MET A 195 -5.56 3.10 -12.22
C MET A 195 -5.92 1.66 -12.55
N ALA A 196 -5.97 1.31 -13.82
CA ALA A 196 -6.16 -0.07 -14.27
C ALA A 196 -4.94 -0.56 -15.03
N ILE A 197 -4.49 -1.77 -14.73
CA ILE A 197 -3.41 -2.47 -15.44
C ILE A 197 -4.03 -3.72 -16.07
N ALA A 198 -3.84 -3.93 -17.36
CA ALA A 198 -4.40 -5.09 -18.04
C ALA A 198 -3.50 -5.56 -19.20
N PRO A 199 -3.71 -6.79 -19.72
CA PRO A 199 -2.94 -7.32 -20.85
C PRO A 199 -3.12 -6.51 -22.15
N GLN A 200 -4.22 -5.76 -22.25
CA GLN A 200 -4.60 -4.99 -23.42
C GLN A 200 -4.99 -3.58 -23.01
N ALA A 201 -4.46 -2.57 -23.71
CA ALA A 201 -4.76 -1.16 -23.45
C ALA A 201 -6.26 -0.81 -23.57
N ALA A 202 -7.01 -1.52 -24.41
CA ALA A 202 -8.46 -1.37 -24.50
C ALA A 202 -9.18 -1.83 -23.22
N LEU A 203 -8.75 -2.97 -22.64
CA LEU A 203 -9.28 -3.49 -21.39
C LEU A 203 -8.90 -2.57 -20.21
N ALA A 204 -7.65 -2.11 -20.14
CA ALA A 204 -7.21 -1.16 -19.11
C ALA A 204 -8.05 0.12 -19.15
N ARG A 205 -8.29 0.70 -20.34
CA ARG A 205 -9.16 1.87 -20.50
C ARG A 205 -10.58 1.61 -19.98
N ARG A 206 -11.20 0.51 -20.39
CA ARG A 206 -12.56 0.15 -19.95
C ARG A 206 -12.66 0.00 -18.44
N LEU A 207 -11.67 -0.64 -17.82
CA LEU A 207 -11.60 -0.85 -16.38
C LEU A 207 -11.38 0.45 -15.60
N ALA A 208 -10.55 1.36 -16.12
CA ALA A 208 -10.31 2.65 -15.48
C ALA A 208 -11.54 3.58 -15.50
N THR A 209 -12.42 3.44 -16.50
CA THR A 209 -13.64 4.25 -16.65
C THR A 209 -14.91 3.58 -16.11
N ALA A 210 -14.82 2.37 -15.56
CA ALA A 210 -15.99 1.66 -15.05
C ALA A 210 -16.45 2.30 -13.71
N SER A 211 -17.48 3.14 -13.77
CA SER A 211 -18.15 3.71 -12.60
C SER A 211 -19.45 2.95 -12.38
N ARG A 212 -19.58 2.20 -11.28
CA ARG A 212 -20.88 1.66 -10.84
C ARG A 212 -21.03 1.78 -9.35
#